data_AF-A0A519WAC3-F1
#
_entry.id   AF-A0A519WAC3-F1
#
_cell.length_a   1.000
_cell.length_b   1.000
_cell.length_c   1.000
_cell.angle_alpha   90.00
_cell.angle_beta   90.00
_cell.angle_gamma   90.00
#
_symmetry.space_group_name_H-M   'P 1'
#
loop_
_entity.id
_entity.type
_entity.pdbx_description
1 polymer ?
#
loop_
_entity_poly.entity_id
_entity_poly.type
_entity_poly.pdbx_seq_one_letter_code
_entity_poly.pdbx_strand_id
1 'polypeptide(L)'
;MPKIEVCLTPALLDLYAIENSIVVVIDILRATSSITYGIENGAEAIIPVMNVEDCLNYADKGYLLAAERNGEVVAGYDFGNSPFSYTAEKVAGKTIV
;
A
#
# COMPACT_ATOMS: atom_id res chain seq x y z
N MET A 1 -29.52 8.66 -9.94
CA MET A 1 -28.77 7.41 -9.67
C MET A 1 -27.31 7.77 -9.46
N PRO A 2 -26.59 7.08 -8.56
CA PRO A 2 -25.13 7.26 -8.47
C PRO A 2 -24.49 6.90 -9.82
N LYS A 3 -23.52 7.72 -10.24
CA LYS A 3 -22.72 7.50 -11.45
C LYS A 3 -21.51 6.65 -11.07
N ILE A 4 -21.23 5.60 -11.83
CA ILE A 4 -20.03 4.76 -11.65
C ILE A 4 -19.20 4.89 -12.91
N GLU A 5 -17.92 5.22 -12.75
CA GLU A 5 -16.93 5.31 -13.82
C GLU A 5 -15.71 4.48 -13.45
N VAL A 6 -15.03 3.94 -14.46
CA VAL A 6 -13.84 3.11 -14.29
C VAL A 6 -12.68 3.76 -15.04
N CYS A 7 -11.61 4.09 -14.31
CA CYS A 7 -10.31 4.43 -14.87
C CYS A 7 -9.47 3.15 -14.92
N LEU A 8 -9.15 2.68 -16.13
CA LEU A 8 -8.53 1.36 -16.33
C LEU A 8 -7.05 1.31 -15.92
N THR A 9 -6.38 2.45 -15.83
CA THR A 9 -4.99 2.54 -15.39
C THR A 9 -4.72 3.93 -14.81
N PRO A 10 -3.88 4.05 -13.77
CA PRO A 10 -3.49 5.35 -13.21
C PRO A 10 -2.94 6.33 -14.27
N ALA A 11 -2.34 5.83 -15.36
CA ALA A 11 -1.83 6.68 -16.44
C ALA A 11 -2.92 7.47 -17.20
N LEU A 12 -4.20 7.11 -17.04
CA LEU A 12 -5.33 7.83 -17.64
C LEU A 12 -6.00 8.79 -16.66
N LEU A 13 -5.53 8.89 -15.41
CA LEU A 13 -6.23 9.62 -14.36
C LEU A 13 -6.50 11.09 -14.71
N ASP A 14 -5.56 11.74 -15.42
CA ASP A 14 -5.67 13.13 -15.87
C ASP A 14 -6.82 13.37 -16.88
N LEU A 15 -7.42 12.30 -17.43
CA LEU A 15 -8.57 12.38 -18.33
C LEU A 15 -9.92 12.30 -17.60
N TYR A 16 -9.91 12.13 -16.27
CA TYR A 16 -11.10 11.99 -15.44
C TYR A 16 -11.23 13.16 -14.47
N ALA A 17 -12.44 13.71 -14.31
CA ALA A 17 -12.75 14.70 -13.28
C ALA A 17 -13.12 13.97 -11.97
N ILE A 18 -12.20 13.95 -11.00
CA ILE A 18 -12.32 13.17 -9.75
C ILE A 18 -12.50 14.02 -8.50
N GLU A 19 -12.45 15.35 -8.60
CA GLU A 19 -12.34 16.28 -7.47
C GLU A 19 -13.52 16.19 -6.49
N ASN A 20 -14.69 15.76 -6.98
CA ASN A 20 -15.91 15.60 -6.19
C ASN A 20 -16.43 14.16 -6.23
N SER A 21 -15.52 13.20 -6.34
CA SER A 21 -15.83 11.77 -6.49
C SER A 21 -15.30 10.95 -5.31
N ILE A 22 -15.99 9.85 -4.98
CA ILE A 22 -15.43 8.79 -4.15
C ILE A 22 -14.52 7.95 -5.05
N VAL A 23 -13.22 7.93 -4.76
CA VAL A 23 -12.23 7.16 -5.53
C VAL A 23 -11.95 5.85 -4.81
N VAL A 24 -12.07 4.74 -5.55
CA VAL A 24 -11.70 3.40 -5.07
C VAL A 24 -10.50 2.93 -5.88
N VAL A 25 -9.33 2.85 -5.24
CA VAL A 25 -8.11 2.33 -5.86
C VAL A 25 -8.12 0.81 -5.79
N ILE A 26 -7.80 0.16 -6.90
CA ILE A 26 -7.78 -1.30 -7.01
C ILE A 26 -6.45 -1.73 -7.63
N ASP A 27 -5.65 -2.43 -6.84
CA ASP A 27 -4.47 -3.18 -7.27
C ASP A 27 -4.47 -4.51 -6.53
N ILE A 28 -5.14 -5.49 -7.13
CA ILE A 28 -5.41 -6.79 -6.50
C ILE A 28 -4.12 -7.59 -6.33
N LEU A 29 -3.15 -7.42 -7.24
CA LEU A 29 -1.91 -8.20 -7.30
C LEU A 29 -0.69 -7.25 -7.25
N ARG A 30 -0.32 -6.74 -6.08
CA ARG A 30 -0.79 -7.15 -4.74
C ARG A 30 -1.07 -6.01 -3.77
N ALA A 31 -0.87 -4.74 -4.17
CA ALA A 31 -0.79 -3.63 -3.22
C ALA A 31 -2.05 -3.47 -2.35
N THR A 32 -3.23 -3.32 -2.96
CA THR A 32 -4.46 -3.13 -2.19
C THR A 32 -4.88 -4.38 -1.41
N SER A 33 -4.52 -5.58 -1.88
CA SER A 33 -4.71 -6.82 -1.12
C SER A 33 -3.81 -6.86 0.12
N SER A 34 -2.55 -6.44 0.01
CA SER A 34 -1.62 -6.37 1.14
C SER A 34 -2.05 -5.31 2.16
N ILE A 35 -2.48 -4.14 1.68
CA ILE A 35 -2.99 -3.06 2.53
C ILE A 35 -4.21 -3.52 3.32
N THR A 36 -5.22 -4.08 2.64
CA THR A 36 -6.45 -4.54 3.31
C THR A 36 -6.17 -5.64 4.32
N TYR A 37 -5.29 -6.60 3.99
CA TYR A 37 -4.90 -7.68 4.90
C TYR A 37 -4.12 -7.18 6.12
N GLY A 38 -3.20 -6.22 5.94
CA GLY A 38 -2.45 -5.61 7.04
C GLY A 38 -3.34 -4.83 8.00
N ILE A 39 -4.28 -4.03 7.49
CA ILE A 39 -5.25 -3.30 8.31
C ILE A 39 -6.16 -4.27 9.09
N GLU A 40 -6.68 -5.31 8.44
CA GLU A 40 -7.49 -6.35 9.10
C GLU A 40 -6.71 -7.03 10.25
N ASN A 41 -5.40 -7.22 10.07
CA ASN A 41 -4.52 -7.80 11.09
C ASN A 41 -4.04 -6.80 12.15
N GLY A 42 -4.59 -5.59 12.18
CA GLY A 42 -4.40 -4.61 13.25
C GLY A 42 -3.25 -3.62 13.03
N ALA A 43 -2.77 -3.46 11.80
CA ALA A 43 -1.91 -2.32 11.47
C ALA A 43 -2.62 -1.00 11.82
N GLU A 44 -1.90 -0.09 12.47
CA GLU A 44 -2.43 1.23 12.84
C GLU A 44 -2.62 2.11 11.61
N ALA A 45 -1.65 2.07 10.70
CA ALA A 45 -1.67 2.78 9.43
C ALA A 45 -0.74 2.12 8.41
N ILE A 46 -1.01 2.37 7.13
CA ILE A 46 -0.13 2.01 6.02
C ILE A 46 0.05 3.26 5.15
N ILE A 47 1.30 3.69 4.97
CA ILE A 47 1.66 4.95 4.30
C ILE A 47 2.31 4.63 2.96
N PRO A 48 1.59 4.68 1.83
CA PRO A 48 2.19 4.42 0.53
C PRO A 48 3.17 5.53 0.14
N VAL A 49 4.37 5.13 -0.28
CA VAL A 49 5.39 6.04 -0.84
C VAL A 49 5.75 5.64 -2.27
N MET A 50 6.23 6.60 -3.06
CA MET A 50 6.51 6.41 -4.48
C MET A 50 7.79 5.59 -4.71
N ASN A 51 8.87 5.91 -4.01
CA ASN A 51 10.17 5.29 -4.19
C ASN A 51 10.59 4.48 -2.97
N VAL A 52 11.42 3.47 -3.20
CA VAL A 52 11.98 2.62 -2.13
C VAL A 52 12.84 3.47 -1.20
N GLU A 53 13.65 4.35 -1.79
CA GLU A 53 14.52 5.28 -1.08
C GLU A 53 13.72 6.22 -0.15
N ASP A 54 12.48 6.58 -0.52
CA ASP A 54 11.60 7.38 0.33
C ASP A 54 11.15 6.60 1.57
N CYS A 55 10.90 5.30 1.42
CA CYS A 55 10.56 4.41 2.54
C CYS A 55 11.73 4.26 3.52
N LEU A 56 12.97 4.20 3.03
CA LEU A 56 14.16 4.06 3.89
C LEU A 56 14.30 5.22 4.90
N ASN A 57 13.79 6.41 4.56
CA ASN A 57 13.77 7.57 5.47
C ASN A 57 12.93 7.36 6.75
N TYR A 58 12.26 6.21 6.89
CA TYR A 58 11.44 5.85 8.04
C TYR A 58 12.06 4.78 8.95
N ALA A 59 13.16 4.13 8.56
CA ALA A 59 13.77 3.00 9.28
C ALA A 59 13.98 3.26 10.78
N ASP A 60 14.49 4.44 11.12
CA ASP A 60 14.87 4.79 12.49
C ASP A 60 13.77 5.50 13.29
N LYS A 61 12.54 5.53 12.75
CA LYS A 61 11.41 6.25 13.36
C LYS A 61 10.35 5.30 13.95
N GLY A 62 10.66 4.01 14.05
CA GLY A 62 9.77 3.00 14.63
C GLY A 62 8.68 2.47 13.68
N TYR A 63 8.84 2.71 12.37
CA TYR A 63 7.99 2.15 11.33
C TYR A 63 8.53 0.80 10.85
N LEU A 64 7.64 -0.02 10.30
CA LEU A 64 8.03 -1.20 9.54
C LEU A 64 8.11 -0.84 8.06
N LEU A 65 9.16 -1.28 7.39
CA LEU A 65 9.40 -0.95 5.98
C LEU A 65 8.91 -2.09 5.09
N ALA A 66 8.06 -1.77 4.12
CA ALA A 66 7.58 -2.72 3.14
C ALA A 66 7.84 -2.22 1.72
N ALA A 67 8.58 -3.01 0.94
CA ALA A 67 8.82 -2.68 -0.45
C ALA A 67 9.03 -3.92 -1.31
N GLU A 68 8.59 -3.83 -2.56
CA GLU A 68 8.92 -4.81 -3.59
C GLU A 68 9.58 -4.18 -4.81
N ARG A 69 10.47 -4.96 -5.43
CA ARG A 69 10.95 -4.73 -6.79
C ARG A 69 10.97 -6.07 -7.52
N ASN A 70 10.39 -6.10 -8.71
CA ASN A 70 10.25 -7.33 -9.51
C ASN A 70 9.57 -8.50 -8.76
N GLY A 71 8.66 -8.18 -7.82
CA GLY A 71 7.94 -9.17 -7.00
C GLY A 71 8.71 -9.68 -5.78
N GLU A 72 9.97 -9.30 -5.62
CA GLU A 72 10.86 -9.69 -4.52
C GLU A 72 10.93 -8.61 -3.44
N VAL A 73 11.20 -9.05 -2.22
CA VAL A 73 11.43 -8.16 -1.07
C VAL A 73 12.71 -7.35 -1.30
N VAL A 74 12.65 -6.04 -1.06
CA VAL A 74 13.86 -5.21 -1.09
C VAL A 74 14.79 -5.57 0.07
N ALA A 75 16.08 -5.72 -0.20
CA ALA A 75 17.06 -6.07 0.82
C ALA A 75 17.08 -5.02 1.95
N GLY A 76 16.99 -5.49 3.19
CA GLY A 76 16.96 -4.63 4.38
C GLY A 76 15.56 -4.16 4.81
N TYR A 77 14.50 -4.55 4.12
CA TYR A 77 13.11 -4.23 4.47
C TYR A 77 12.49 -5.38 5.25
N ASP A 78 11.49 -5.06 6.09
CA ASP A 78 10.79 -6.03 6.92
C ASP A 78 9.89 -6.95 6.09
N PHE A 79 9.23 -6.38 5.07
CA PHE A 79 8.26 -7.07 4.22
C PHE A 79 8.39 -6.73 2.74
N GLY A 80 7.83 -7.59 1.88
CA GLY A 80 7.48 -7.26 0.50
C GLY A 80 6.00 -6.92 0.36
N ASN A 81 5.44 -7.13 -0.83
CA ASN A 81 4.02 -6.92 -1.13
C ASN A 81 3.21 -8.23 -1.13
N SER A 82 3.60 -9.22 -0.33
CA SER A 82 2.79 -10.42 -0.13
C SER A 82 1.83 -10.18 1.04
N PRO A 83 0.50 -10.32 0.88
CA PRO A 83 -0.44 -10.17 2.00
C PRO A 83 -0.08 -11.07 3.18
N PHE A 84 0.39 -12.28 2.91
CA PHE A 84 0.80 -13.25 3.95
C PHE A 84 2.00 -12.79 4.80
N SER A 85 2.74 -11.75 4.39
CA SER A 85 3.80 -11.15 5.20
C SER A 85 3.26 -10.29 6.34
N TYR A 86 2.02 -9.78 6.23
CA TYR A 86 1.40 -8.83 7.15
C TYR A 86 0.59 -9.54 8.23
N THR A 87 1.19 -10.48 8.94
CA THR A 87 0.51 -11.23 10.01
C THR A 87 0.25 -10.34 11.23
N ALA A 88 -0.80 -10.62 12.00
CA ALA A 88 -1.14 -9.85 13.20
C ALA A 88 0.02 -9.73 14.20
N GLU A 89 0.82 -10.80 14.39
CA GLU A 89 2.02 -10.78 15.24
C GLU A 89 3.03 -9.69 14.81
N LYS A 90 3.15 -9.45 13.50
CA LYS A 90 4.11 -8.51 12.94
C LYS A 90 3.57 -7.08 12.91
N VAL A 91 2.30 -6.91 12.56
CA VAL A 91 1.75 -5.59 12.19
C VAL A 91 0.87 -4.95 13.25
N ALA A 92 0.37 -5.70 14.24
CA ALA A 92 -0.57 -5.17 15.22
C ALA A 92 -0.01 -3.94 15.98
N GLY A 93 -0.74 -2.83 15.91
CA GLY A 93 -0.36 -1.56 16.53
C GLY A 93 0.90 -0.91 15.94
N LYS A 94 1.28 -1.30 14.70
CA LYS A 94 2.42 -0.74 13.98
C LYS A 94 1.95 0.07 12.80
N THR A 95 2.72 1.09 12.44
CA THR A 95 2.59 1.78 11.16
C THR A 95 3.60 1.22 10.18
N ILE A 96 3.12 0.89 8.98
CA ILE A 96 3.92 0.36 7.87
C ILE A 96 4.07 1.46 6.83
N VAL A 97 5.27 1.56 6.25
CA VAL A 97 5.60 2.49 5.16
C VAL A 97 6.05 1.71 3.95
#